data_AF-A0A2D8ATD5-F1
#
_entry.id   AF-A0A2D8ATD5-F1
#
_cell.length_a   1.000
_cell.length_b   1.000
_cell.length_c   1.000
_cell.angle_alpha   90.00
_cell.angle_beta   90.00
_cell.angle_gamma   90.00
#
_symmetry.space_group_name_H-M   'P 1'
#
loop_
_entity.id
_entity.type
_entity.pdbx_description
1 polymer ?
#
loop_
_entity_poly.entity_id
_entity_poly.type
_entity_poly.pdbx_seq_one_letter_code
_entity_poly.pdbx_strand_id
1 'polypeptide(L)'
;MASSPRLWANPPGNSPLPLPSKAMFFTMSQLDEMEFPEMPNLDSINLEQLREYIGSFELENGTTVSQNIDLSKRRPLLIAGELANPYRLCDIMAPDMPLIPVRLENICRTWADNLDSRDIQPGIHHVTIVRSPGWWERSFITMLELPDMKKLVNWLDGPNANTWSPKRLAEGVIRLENDMGLLSPNLEDISWDGVEERITLPIPDANGPSLDMSTIMVPINTRSGCYNSRGRVNRCYHYPQTEFHEKMFRRGSSFKWNQILDYL
;
A
#
# COMPACT_ATOMS: atom_id res chain seq x y z
N MET A 1 9.65 22.33 2.03
CA MET A 1 10.08 22.76 0.68
C MET A 1 9.26 21.95 -0.30
N ALA A 2 8.15 22.53 -0.75
CA ALA A 2 7.35 22.02 -1.86
C ALA A 2 8.22 21.51 -3.02
N SER A 3 8.15 20.20 -3.28
CA SER A 3 8.91 19.56 -4.35
C SER A 3 7.98 19.13 -5.46
N SER A 4 8.41 19.21 -6.72
CA SER A 4 7.60 18.69 -7.82
C SER A 4 7.54 17.16 -7.72
N PRO A 5 6.35 16.53 -7.77
CA PRO A 5 6.26 15.07 -7.73
C PRO A 5 6.96 14.40 -8.92
N ARG A 6 7.11 15.11 -10.04
CA ARG A 6 7.88 14.68 -11.23
C ARG A 6 9.38 14.53 -10.97
N LEU A 7 9.90 15.10 -9.89
CA LEU A 7 11.29 14.96 -9.47
C LEU A 7 11.48 13.80 -8.48
N TRP A 8 10.39 13.16 -8.04
CA TRP A 8 10.47 11.99 -7.17
C TRP A 8 11.16 10.83 -7.89
N ALA A 9 12.04 10.11 -7.18
CA ALA A 9 12.79 9.02 -7.78
C ALA A 9 11.85 7.87 -8.20
N ASN A 10 12.02 7.43 -9.45
CA ASN A 10 11.28 6.31 -10.04
C ASN A 10 12.21 5.50 -10.97
N PRO A 11 13.11 4.68 -10.40
CA PRO A 11 14.01 3.87 -11.22
C PRO A 11 13.21 2.83 -12.04
N PRO A 12 13.45 2.68 -13.36
CA PRO A 12 12.61 1.86 -14.26
C PRO A 12 12.47 0.37 -13.88
N GLY A 13 13.42 -0.17 -13.11
CA GLY A 13 13.45 -1.58 -12.69
C GLY A 13 12.87 -1.85 -11.30
N ASN A 14 12.16 -0.89 -10.69
CA ASN A 14 11.62 -1.03 -9.34
C ASN A 14 10.13 -0.63 -9.32
N SER A 15 9.29 -1.36 -8.56
CA SER A 15 7.88 -1.00 -8.39
C SER A 15 7.61 -0.64 -6.93
N PRO A 16 7.44 0.65 -6.65
CA PRO A 16 8.52 1.60 -6.87
C PRO A 16 8.90 2.20 -5.53
N LEU A 17 10.09 1.83 -5.08
CA LEU A 17 10.81 2.54 -4.04
C LEU A 17 11.62 3.68 -4.69
N PRO A 18 11.85 4.80 -3.98
CA PRO A 18 11.41 5.06 -2.60
C PRO A 18 9.93 5.45 -2.52
N LEU A 19 9.28 5.03 -1.43
CA LEU A 19 7.99 5.57 -1.01
C LEU A 19 8.21 6.81 -0.13
N PRO A 20 7.19 7.66 0.07
CA PRO A 20 7.28 8.78 0.99
C PRO A 20 7.80 8.35 2.38
N SER A 21 8.62 9.20 2.98
CA SER A 21 9.15 9.01 4.34
C SER A 21 8.28 9.64 5.43
N LYS A 22 7.22 10.35 5.04
CA LYS A 22 6.25 11.05 5.89
C LYS A 22 4.86 11.05 5.26
N ALA A 23 3.88 11.58 5.98
CA ALA A 23 2.59 11.95 5.39
C ALA A 23 2.79 13.06 4.36
N MET A 24 2.14 12.94 3.20
CA MET A 24 2.27 13.90 2.10
C MET A 24 0.91 14.25 1.51
N PHE A 25 0.76 15.46 0.99
CA PHE A 25 -0.35 15.84 0.12
C PHE A 25 0.15 15.90 -1.33
N PHE A 26 -0.39 15.04 -2.18
CA PHE A 26 -0.05 14.99 -3.60
C PHE A 26 -1.00 15.87 -4.40
N THR A 27 -0.42 16.69 -5.28
CA THR A 27 -1.09 17.31 -6.43
C THR A 27 -0.24 17.08 -7.68
N MET A 28 -0.80 17.33 -8.87
CA MET A 28 -0.02 17.22 -10.11
C MET A 28 1.16 18.20 -10.21
N SER A 29 1.09 19.34 -9.52
CA SER A 29 2.12 20.38 -9.54
C SER A 29 3.11 20.27 -8.39
N GLN A 30 2.67 19.75 -7.24
CA GLN A 30 3.35 19.93 -5.96
C GLN A 30 3.10 18.74 -5.03
N LEU A 31 4.16 18.36 -4.31
CA LEU A 31 4.13 17.41 -3.21
C LEU A 31 4.48 18.17 -1.92
N ASP A 32 3.52 18.24 -1.00
CA ASP A 32 3.65 18.92 0.27
C ASP A 32 3.80 17.91 1.41
N GLU A 33 4.79 18.13 2.28
CA GLU A 33 4.82 17.44 3.56
C GLU A 33 3.64 17.90 4.41
N MET A 34 3.03 16.97 5.14
CA MET A 34 1.96 17.28 6.09
C MET A 34 2.42 17.05 7.52
N GLU A 35 2.00 17.94 8.41
CA GLU A 35 2.17 17.76 9.85
C GLU A 35 1.08 16.83 10.39
N PHE A 36 1.49 15.91 11.26
CA PHE A 36 0.55 14.96 11.86
C PHE A 36 -0.34 15.71 12.87
N PRO A 37 -1.68 15.60 12.75
CA PRO A 37 -2.56 16.02 13.82
C PRO A 37 -2.41 15.07 15.02
N GLU A 38 -2.96 15.49 16.16
CA GLU A 38 -3.01 14.64 17.36
C GLU A 38 -3.66 13.29 17.02
N MET A 39 -2.99 12.21 17.39
CA MET A 39 -3.51 10.87 17.13
C MET A 39 -4.78 10.63 17.95
N PRO A 40 -5.87 10.10 17.37
CA PRO A 40 -7.08 9.81 18.12
C PRO A 40 -6.80 8.77 19.21
N ASN A 41 -7.17 9.09 20.45
CA ASN A 41 -7.06 8.17 21.58
C ASN A 41 -8.27 7.21 21.62
N LEU A 42 -8.34 6.33 20.62
CA LEU A 42 -9.40 5.33 20.44
C LEU A 42 -8.77 4.00 20.02
N ASP A 43 -9.42 2.88 20.32
CA ASP A 43 -8.96 1.57 19.85
C ASP A 43 -9.21 1.39 18.35
N SER A 44 -10.34 1.91 17.86
CA SER A 44 -10.77 1.83 16.47
C SER A 44 -11.54 3.06 16.03
N ILE A 45 -11.46 3.40 14.74
CA ILE A 45 -12.20 4.52 14.14
C ILE A 45 -13.00 4.10 12.91
N ASN A 46 -14.16 4.72 12.73
CA ASN A 46 -15.01 4.55 11.55
C ASN A 46 -14.60 5.53 10.41
N LEU A 47 -15.29 5.45 9.28
CA LEU A 47 -14.99 6.29 8.11
C LEU A 47 -15.16 7.80 8.36
N GLU A 48 -16.12 8.20 9.20
CA GLU A 48 -16.36 9.62 9.50
C GLU A 48 -15.20 10.19 10.33
N GLN A 49 -14.82 9.48 11.39
CA GLN A 49 -13.67 9.82 12.24
C GLN A 49 -12.36 9.79 11.44
N LEU A 50 -12.20 8.85 10.50
CA LEU A 50 -11.04 8.82 9.61
C LEU A 50 -10.98 10.06 8.70
N ARG A 51 -12.12 10.50 8.16
CA ARG A 51 -12.18 11.73 7.35
C ARG A 51 -11.86 12.96 8.16
N GLU A 52 -12.36 13.04 9.40
CA GLU A 52 -12.05 14.13 10.31
C GLU A 52 -10.54 14.17 10.58
N TYR A 53 -9.94 13.05 11.01
CA TYR A 53 -8.51 12.93 11.26
C TYR A 53 -7.66 13.32 10.04
N ILE A 54 -7.97 12.77 8.86
CA ILE A 54 -7.24 13.10 7.62
C ILE A 54 -7.44 14.57 7.24
N GLY A 55 -8.65 15.12 7.47
CA GLY A 55 -8.99 16.49 7.17
C GLY A 55 -8.24 17.52 8.01
N SER A 56 -7.74 17.11 9.18
CA SER A 56 -6.98 17.93 10.13
C SER A 56 -5.46 17.98 9.90
N PHE A 57 -4.92 17.21 8.95
CA PHE A 57 -3.51 17.36 8.58
C PHE A 57 -3.26 18.76 8.02
N GLU A 58 -2.20 19.41 8.50
CA GLU A 58 -1.77 20.74 8.04
C GLU A 58 -0.69 20.61 6.97
N LEU A 59 -0.80 21.38 5.90
CA LEU A 59 0.20 21.49 4.83
C LEU A 59 1.21 22.61 5.16
N GLU A 60 2.35 22.63 4.47
CA GLU A 60 3.39 23.66 4.64
C GLU A 60 2.87 25.11 4.53
N ASN A 61 1.79 25.33 3.79
CA ASN A 61 1.18 26.65 3.60
C ASN A 61 0.19 27.07 4.72
N GLY A 62 0.02 26.25 5.76
CA GLY A 62 -0.88 26.48 6.89
C GLY A 62 -2.36 26.17 6.60
N THR A 63 -2.68 25.63 5.42
CA THR A 63 -4.03 25.11 5.14
C THR A 63 -4.14 23.65 5.55
N THR A 64 -5.35 23.17 5.79
CA THR A 64 -5.60 21.77 6.10
C THR A 64 -6.00 20.97 4.87
N VAL A 65 -5.90 19.65 4.92
CA VAL A 65 -6.37 18.77 3.82
C VAL A 65 -7.85 19.03 3.50
N SER A 66 -8.69 19.22 4.52
CA SER A 66 -10.13 19.50 4.32
C SER A 66 -10.43 20.83 3.63
N GLN A 67 -9.50 21.80 3.64
CA GLN A 67 -9.61 23.05 2.90
C GLN A 67 -9.22 22.91 1.43
N ASN A 68 -8.45 21.88 1.08
CA ASN A 68 -7.95 21.63 -0.28
C ASN A 68 -8.81 20.61 -1.04
N ILE A 69 -9.45 19.66 -0.36
CA ILE A 69 -10.30 18.62 -0.98
C ILE A 69 -11.57 18.32 -0.17
N ASP A 70 -12.65 17.97 -0.88
CA ASP A 70 -13.89 17.47 -0.26
C ASP A 70 -13.77 15.99 0.14
N LEU A 71 -13.59 15.73 1.43
CA LEU A 71 -13.47 14.37 1.98
C LEU A 71 -14.82 13.63 2.11
N SER A 72 -15.96 14.32 2.04
CA SER A 72 -17.29 13.74 2.28
C SER A 72 -17.67 12.69 1.21
N LYS A 73 -17.19 12.89 -0.03
CA LYS A 73 -17.43 11.99 -1.17
C LYS A 73 -16.35 10.94 -1.34
N ARG A 74 -15.23 11.09 -0.63
CA ARG A 74 -14.05 10.24 -0.79
C ARG A 74 -14.13 8.98 0.07
N ARG A 75 -13.47 7.92 -0.38
CA ARG A 75 -13.36 6.60 0.28
C ARG A 75 -11.89 6.20 0.39
N PRO A 76 -11.53 5.47 1.46
CA PRO A 76 -10.15 5.06 1.66
C PRO A 76 -9.75 3.95 0.68
N LEU A 77 -8.56 4.11 0.10
CA LEU A 77 -7.89 3.10 -0.72
C LEU A 77 -6.52 2.83 -0.11
N LEU A 78 -6.19 1.57 0.17
CA LEU A 78 -4.81 1.18 0.45
C LEU A 78 -4.00 1.30 -0.83
N ILE A 79 -2.92 2.06 -0.76
CA ILE A 79 -2.02 2.29 -1.88
C ILE A 79 -0.65 1.65 -1.59
N ALA A 80 -0.35 0.61 -2.34
CA ALA A 80 0.90 -0.14 -2.27
C ALA A 80 1.60 -0.09 -3.63
N GLY A 81 2.93 -0.28 -3.62
CA GLY A 81 3.73 -0.20 -4.84
C GLY A 81 3.50 1.13 -5.55
N GLU A 82 3.17 1.09 -6.84
CA GLU A 82 3.21 2.28 -7.69
C GLU A 82 2.15 3.32 -7.37
N LEU A 83 1.07 2.90 -6.73
CA LEU A 83 0.03 3.82 -6.28
C LEU A 83 0.44 4.69 -5.09
N ALA A 84 1.61 4.42 -4.49
CA ALA A 84 2.16 5.24 -3.41
C ALA A 84 3.41 6.04 -3.83
N ASN A 85 3.85 5.95 -5.09
CA ASN A 85 5.00 6.71 -5.58
C ASN A 85 4.53 8.01 -6.27
N PRO A 86 4.93 9.20 -5.78
CA PRO A 86 4.48 10.48 -6.33
C PRO A 86 4.75 10.68 -7.82
N TYR A 87 5.87 10.18 -8.35
CA TYR A 87 6.14 10.25 -9.78
C TYR A 87 5.12 9.44 -10.58
N ARG A 88 4.82 8.21 -10.13
CA ARG A 88 3.85 7.33 -10.78
C ARG A 88 2.42 7.87 -10.70
N LEU A 89 2.07 8.52 -9.60
CA LEU A 89 0.80 9.22 -9.47
C LEU A 89 0.63 10.29 -10.56
N CYS A 90 1.72 10.98 -10.97
CA CYS A 90 1.65 11.89 -12.12
C CYS A 90 1.38 11.19 -13.45
N ASP A 91 1.96 10.02 -13.68
CA ASP A 91 1.73 9.24 -14.92
C ASP A 91 0.29 8.73 -15.01
N ILE A 92 -0.29 8.39 -13.85
CA ILE A 92 -1.70 7.99 -13.72
C ILE A 92 -2.63 9.21 -13.84
N MET A 93 -2.09 10.44 -13.76
CA MET A 93 -2.85 11.67 -13.57
C MET A 93 -3.81 11.52 -12.37
N ALA A 94 -3.29 11.06 -11.23
CA ALA A 94 -4.07 10.94 -10.00
C ALA A 94 -4.63 12.32 -9.59
N PRO A 95 -5.82 12.38 -8.97
CA PRO A 95 -6.34 13.63 -8.44
C PRO A 95 -5.52 14.07 -7.23
N ASP A 96 -5.79 15.29 -6.75
CA ASP A 96 -5.24 15.77 -5.49
C ASP A 96 -5.66 14.84 -4.35
N MET A 97 -4.70 14.30 -3.61
CA MET A 97 -4.95 13.23 -2.65
C MET A 97 -3.91 13.18 -1.54
N PRO A 98 -4.33 12.89 -0.28
CA PRO A 98 -3.38 12.69 0.81
C PRO A 98 -2.77 11.28 0.74
N LEU A 99 -1.51 11.16 1.14
CA LEU A 99 -0.78 9.91 1.35
C LEU A 99 -0.58 9.77 2.86
N ILE A 100 -1.46 9.01 3.51
CA ILE A 100 -1.52 8.88 4.96
C ILE A 100 -0.83 7.59 5.38
N PRO A 101 0.23 7.64 6.20
CA PRO A 101 0.91 6.44 6.65
C PRO A 101 -0.04 5.58 7.48
N VAL A 102 0.03 4.28 7.23
CA VAL A 102 -0.68 3.26 8.00
C VAL A 102 0.25 2.10 8.29
N ARG A 103 -0.07 1.37 9.34
CA ARG A 103 0.54 0.10 9.66
C ARG A 103 -0.38 -1.03 9.21
N LEU A 104 0.19 -1.97 8.48
CA LEU A 104 -0.42 -3.26 8.17
C LEU A 104 -0.04 -4.25 9.26
N GLU A 105 -0.98 -5.06 9.73
CA GLU A 105 -0.73 -6.17 10.66
C GLU A 105 -1.42 -7.44 10.17
N ASN A 106 -0.73 -8.58 10.32
CA ASN A 106 -1.19 -9.89 9.88
C ASN A 106 -1.44 -10.03 8.37
N ILE A 107 -1.11 -9.01 7.59
CA ILE A 107 -1.10 -8.98 6.12
C ILE A 107 0.18 -8.28 5.67
N CYS A 108 0.68 -8.64 4.48
CA CYS A 108 1.91 -8.07 3.95
C CYS A 108 1.82 -7.73 2.46
N ARG A 109 2.67 -6.80 2.03
CA ARG A 109 3.00 -6.52 0.63
C ARG A 109 3.89 -7.62 0.08
N THR A 110 3.49 -8.17 -1.06
CA THR A 110 4.23 -9.20 -1.82
C THR A 110 4.16 -8.89 -3.30
N TRP A 111 4.99 -9.56 -4.09
CA TRP A 111 4.99 -9.44 -5.54
C TRP A 111 3.85 -10.24 -6.18
N ALA A 112 3.14 -9.60 -7.09
CA ALA A 112 2.12 -10.22 -7.93
C ALA A 112 2.78 -11.13 -8.99
N ASP A 113 2.11 -12.24 -9.33
CA ASP A 113 2.60 -13.21 -10.31
C ASP A 113 2.31 -12.77 -11.77
N ASN A 114 2.50 -11.49 -12.07
CA ASN A 114 2.39 -10.94 -13.42
C ASN A 114 3.48 -9.89 -13.67
N LEU A 115 3.86 -9.75 -14.94
CA LEU A 115 4.79 -8.73 -15.40
C LEU A 115 4.03 -7.63 -16.13
N ASP A 116 4.42 -6.41 -15.84
CA ASP A 116 4.00 -5.20 -16.51
C ASP A 116 5.14 -4.67 -17.38
N SER A 117 4.93 -4.70 -18.68
CA SER A 117 5.95 -4.36 -19.67
C SER A 117 5.80 -2.94 -20.22
N ARG A 118 5.10 -2.04 -19.53
CA ARG A 118 4.89 -0.64 -19.99
C ARG A 118 6.21 0.12 -20.16
N ASP A 119 7.13 -0.02 -19.20
CA ASP A 119 8.36 0.79 -19.17
C ASP A 119 9.65 0.02 -19.45
N ILE A 120 9.66 -1.28 -19.16
CA ILE A 120 10.86 -2.12 -19.27
C ILE A 120 10.50 -3.50 -19.82
N GLN A 121 11.46 -4.16 -20.44
CA GLN A 121 11.36 -5.55 -20.91
C GLN A 121 12.36 -6.40 -20.12
N PRO A 122 11.94 -7.52 -19.49
CA PRO A 122 10.67 -8.22 -19.67
C PRO A 122 9.48 -7.66 -18.85
N GLY A 123 9.68 -6.64 -18.00
CA GLY A 123 8.64 -5.96 -17.23
C GLY A 123 8.91 -5.91 -15.74
N ILE A 124 8.01 -5.26 -14.98
CA ILE A 124 8.03 -5.16 -13.51
C ILE A 124 6.86 -5.94 -12.90
N HIS A 125 7.08 -6.59 -11.77
CA HIS A 125 6.01 -7.09 -10.90
C HIS A 125 5.34 -5.95 -10.12
N HIS A 126 4.02 -6.01 -10.02
CA HIS A 126 3.26 -5.12 -9.15
C HIS A 126 3.21 -5.64 -7.72
N VAL A 127 2.90 -4.76 -6.77
CA VAL A 127 2.74 -5.11 -5.36
C VAL A 127 1.28 -5.47 -5.09
N THR A 128 1.03 -6.66 -4.55
CA THR A 128 -0.28 -7.11 -4.04
C THR A 128 -0.20 -7.37 -2.52
N ILE A 129 -1.35 -7.59 -1.89
CA ILE A 129 -1.46 -7.90 -0.45
C ILE A 129 -1.83 -9.36 -0.24
N VAL A 130 -1.27 -10.00 0.79
CA VAL A 130 -1.63 -11.36 1.23
C VAL A 130 -1.60 -11.49 2.75
N ARG A 131 -2.24 -12.54 3.28
CA ARG A 131 -2.16 -12.95 4.68
C ARG A 131 -0.71 -13.23 5.09
N SER A 132 -0.32 -12.76 6.27
CA SER A 132 1.00 -13.00 6.86
C SER A 132 0.93 -12.92 8.39
N PRO A 133 0.58 -14.03 9.08
CA PRO A 133 0.33 -14.00 10.52
C PRO A 133 1.53 -13.50 11.33
N GLY A 134 1.30 -12.56 12.24
CA GLY A 134 2.34 -11.93 13.07
C GLY A 134 3.18 -10.87 12.36
N TRP A 135 2.98 -10.64 11.06
CA TRP A 135 3.70 -9.61 10.32
C TRP A 135 3.21 -8.21 10.66
N TRP A 136 4.11 -7.23 10.60
CA TRP A 136 3.77 -5.81 10.54
C TRP A 136 4.65 -5.06 9.56
N GLU A 137 4.09 -4.07 8.87
CA GLU A 137 4.87 -3.15 8.05
C GLU A 137 4.13 -1.83 7.81
N ARG A 138 4.87 -0.79 7.43
CA ARG A 138 4.28 0.48 7.04
C ARG A 138 3.86 0.48 5.57
N SER A 139 2.70 1.07 5.31
CA SER A 139 2.17 1.37 3.97
C SER A 139 1.43 2.72 4.02
N PHE A 140 0.59 2.99 3.02
CA PHE A 140 -0.17 4.23 2.91
C PHE A 140 -1.62 3.95 2.53
N ILE A 141 -2.53 4.75 3.05
CA ILE A 141 -3.86 4.91 2.48
C ILE A 141 -3.98 6.28 1.83
N THR A 142 -4.97 6.42 0.98
CA THR A 142 -5.41 7.69 0.43
C THR A 142 -6.92 7.81 0.47
N MET A 143 -7.45 9.00 0.16
CA MET A 143 -8.88 9.30 0.11
C MET A 143 -9.26 9.76 -1.30
N LEU A 144 -10.10 8.98 -1.98
CA LEU A 144 -10.45 9.19 -3.39
C LEU A 144 -11.94 9.11 -3.64
N GLU A 145 -12.44 9.86 -4.63
CA GLU A 145 -13.77 9.62 -5.16
C GLU A 145 -13.79 8.29 -5.94
N LEU A 146 -14.98 7.69 -6.06
CA LEU A 146 -15.12 6.39 -6.73
C LEU A 146 -14.61 6.37 -8.20
N PRO A 147 -14.82 7.42 -9.02
CA PRO A 147 -14.26 7.44 -10.38
C PRO A 147 -12.73 7.39 -10.41
N ASP A 148 -12.08 8.15 -9.52
CA ASP A 148 -10.61 8.18 -9.43
C ASP A 148 -10.05 6.87 -8.89
N MET A 149 -10.72 6.27 -7.90
CA MET A 149 -10.35 4.95 -7.40
C MET A 149 -10.36 3.89 -8.52
N LYS A 150 -11.41 3.88 -9.36
CA LYS A 150 -11.48 2.98 -10.52
C LYS A 150 -10.34 3.24 -11.49
N LYS A 151 -10.00 4.51 -11.74
CA LYS A 151 -8.88 4.89 -12.61
C LYS A 151 -7.54 4.36 -12.09
N LEU A 152 -7.26 4.54 -10.79
CA LEU A 152 -6.03 4.04 -10.18
C LEU A 152 -5.94 2.50 -10.20
N VAL A 153 -7.04 1.80 -9.91
CA VAL A 153 -7.04 0.33 -9.95
C VAL A 153 -6.88 -0.19 -11.38
N ASN A 154 -7.58 0.41 -12.35
CA ASN A 154 -7.45 0.04 -13.76
C ASN A 154 -6.04 0.30 -14.31
N TRP A 155 -5.28 1.22 -13.74
CA TRP A 155 -3.89 1.42 -14.12
C TRP A 155 -3.04 0.18 -13.83
N LEU A 156 -3.30 -0.53 -12.72
CA LEU A 156 -2.56 -1.74 -12.34
C LEU A 156 -2.77 -2.91 -13.32
N ASP A 157 -3.86 -2.90 -14.08
CA ASP A 157 -4.12 -3.91 -15.11
C ASP A 157 -3.09 -3.88 -16.24
N GLY A 158 -2.47 -2.71 -16.48
CA GLY A 158 -1.53 -2.50 -17.58
C GLY A 158 -2.14 -3.01 -18.91
N PRO A 159 -1.46 -3.91 -19.64
CA PRO A 159 -1.98 -4.46 -20.90
C PRO A 159 -3.12 -5.49 -20.73
N ASN A 160 -3.39 -5.96 -19.51
CA ASN A 160 -4.31 -7.06 -19.24
C ASN A 160 -5.47 -6.60 -18.35
N ALA A 161 -6.58 -6.19 -18.97
CA ALA A 161 -7.79 -5.77 -18.26
C ALA A 161 -8.31 -6.83 -17.26
N ASN A 162 -8.91 -6.37 -16.16
CA ASN A 162 -9.52 -7.17 -15.11
C ASN A 162 -8.53 -8.12 -14.40
N THR A 163 -7.29 -7.69 -14.24
CA THR A 163 -6.27 -8.41 -13.46
C THR A 163 -6.37 -8.01 -11.98
N TRP A 164 -6.71 -6.76 -11.72
CA TRP A 164 -6.85 -6.19 -10.39
C TRP A 164 -8.31 -5.96 -10.02
N SER A 165 -8.59 -6.04 -8.73
CA SER A 165 -9.90 -5.69 -8.18
C SER A 165 -9.74 -5.00 -6.84
N PRO A 166 -10.54 -3.94 -6.57
CA PRO A 166 -10.63 -3.37 -5.23
C PRO A 166 -11.51 -4.27 -4.36
N LYS A 167 -10.96 -4.80 -3.27
CA LYS A 167 -11.70 -5.63 -2.30
C LYS A 167 -11.62 -5.07 -0.90
N ARG A 168 -12.59 -5.44 -0.05
CA ARG A 168 -12.51 -5.25 1.40
C ARG A 168 -11.97 -6.52 2.00
N LEU A 169 -10.93 -6.44 2.82
CA LEU A 169 -10.36 -7.65 3.40
C LEU A 169 -11.21 -8.13 4.57
N ALA A 170 -11.34 -9.45 4.70
CA ALA A 170 -12.03 -10.09 5.83
C ALA A 170 -11.05 -10.41 6.98
N GLU A 171 -9.78 -10.05 6.82
CA GLU A 171 -8.70 -10.36 7.73
C GLU A 171 -7.57 -9.32 7.67
N GLY A 172 -6.63 -9.44 8.60
CA GLY A 172 -5.61 -8.42 8.83
C GLY A 172 -6.13 -7.23 9.61
N VAL A 173 -5.22 -6.31 9.93
CA VAL A 173 -5.55 -5.02 10.53
C VAL A 173 -4.80 -3.93 9.76
N ILE A 174 -5.48 -2.82 9.52
CA ILE A 174 -4.86 -1.58 9.06
C ILE A 174 -5.07 -0.55 10.17
N ARG A 175 -3.98 0.10 10.61
CA ARG A 175 -3.99 1.09 11.69
C ARG A 175 -3.40 2.41 11.23
N LEU A 176 -3.83 3.52 11.82
CA LEU A 176 -3.09 4.77 11.70
C LEU A 176 -1.70 4.61 12.33
N GLU A 177 -0.71 5.26 11.73
CA GLU A 177 0.70 5.13 12.11
C GLU A 177 1.40 6.48 11.93
N ASN A 178 2.03 6.99 12.98
CA ASN A 178 2.85 8.22 12.90
C ASN A 178 4.32 8.00 13.28
N ASP A 179 4.71 6.79 13.69
CA ASP A 179 6.10 6.39 13.84
C ASP A 179 6.70 6.03 12.48
N MET A 180 7.34 7.04 11.88
CA MET A 180 8.05 6.87 10.62
C MET A 180 9.37 6.06 10.78
N GLY A 181 9.73 5.66 11.99
CA GLY A 181 10.83 4.76 12.31
C GLY A 181 10.45 3.27 12.41
N LEU A 182 9.15 2.92 12.34
CA LEU A 182 8.70 1.53 12.46
C LEU A 182 9.36 0.62 11.40
N LEU A 183 10.17 -0.32 11.88
CA LEU A 183 10.82 -1.34 11.06
C LEU A 183 9.96 -2.60 10.96
N SER A 184 9.93 -3.22 9.79
CA SER A 184 9.29 -4.52 9.59
C SER A 184 10.20 -5.66 10.06
N PRO A 185 9.66 -6.85 10.38
CA PRO A 185 10.48 -8.00 10.80
C PRO A 185 11.53 -8.37 9.74
N ASN A 186 12.69 -8.85 10.19
CA ASN A 186 13.75 -9.37 9.33
C ASN A 186 13.47 -10.82 8.90
N LEU A 187 14.27 -11.33 7.95
CA LEU A 187 14.15 -12.73 7.49
C LEU A 187 14.37 -13.75 8.61
N GLU A 188 15.25 -13.43 9.57
CA GLU A 188 15.58 -14.29 10.72
C GLU A 188 14.44 -14.42 11.73
N ASP A 189 13.50 -13.46 11.73
CA ASP A 189 12.35 -13.46 12.62
C ASP A 189 11.22 -14.38 12.12
N ILE A 190 11.34 -14.92 10.91
CA ILE A 190 10.35 -15.80 10.27
C ILE A 190 10.65 -17.25 10.60
N SER A 191 9.68 -17.92 11.23
CA SER A 191 9.66 -19.37 11.38
C SER A 191 8.81 -20.02 10.29
N TRP A 192 9.23 -21.21 9.85
CA TRP A 192 8.52 -22.05 8.90
C TRP A 192 8.49 -23.49 9.42
N ASP A 193 7.30 -24.02 9.67
CA ASP A 193 7.09 -25.38 10.19
C ASP A 193 6.87 -26.44 9.10
N GLY A 194 6.91 -26.03 7.82
CA GLY A 194 6.56 -26.88 6.67
C GLY A 194 5.15 -26.64 6.14
N VAL A 195 4.32 -25.86 6.85
CA VAL A 195 2.92 -25.58 6.50
C VAL A 195 2.58 -24.09 6.58
N GLU A 196 2.98 -23.38 7.64
CA GLU A 196 2.70 -21.96 7.85
C GLU A 196 3.95 -21.13 8.18
N GLU A 197 4.03 -19.93 7.59
CA GLU A 197 5.02 -18.93 7.97
C GLU A 197 4.46 -18.09 9.12
N ARG A 198 5.24 -17.94 10.19
CA ARG A 198 4.87 -17.13 11.34
C ARG A 198 6.04 -16.27 11.79
N ILE A 199 5.73 -15.04 12.19
CA ILE A 199 6.70 -14.17 12.85
C ILE A 199 6.83 -14.56 14.31
N THR A 200 8.07 -14.72 14.76
CA THR A 200 8.40 -15.17 16.12
C THR A 200 8.43 -14.02 17.14
N LEU A 201 8.59 -12.79 16.66
CA LEU A 201 8.56 -11.58 17.47
C LEU A 201 7.13 -11.15 17.78
N PRO A 202 6.90 -10.53 18.96
CA PRO A 202 5.65 -9.84 19.22
C PRO A 202 5.52 -8.63 18.31
N ILE A 203 4.29 -8.40 17.83
CA ILE A 203 3.90 -7.18 17.13
C ILE A 203 4.13 -5.98 18.07
N PRO A 204 4.93 -4.96 17.69
CA PRO A 204 5.15 -3.76 18.51
C PRO A 204 3.85 -3.06 18.90
N ASP A 205 3.84 -2.36 20.03
CA ASP A 205 2.66 -1.62 20.49
C ASP A 205 2.14 -0.67 19.39
N ALA A 206 0.82 -0.59 19.27
CA ALA A 206 0.17 0.32 18.34
C ALA A 206 0.23 1.75 18.90
N ASN A 207 0.49 2.74 18.05
CA ASN A 207 0.43 4.15 18.43
C ASN A 207 -0.82 4.86 17.88
N GLY A 208 -1.72 4.14 17.19
CA GLY A 208 -2.93 4.70 16.59
C GLY A 208 -4.06 3.67 16.47
N PRO A 209 -5.30 4.13 16.27
CA PRO A 209 -6.48 3.28 16.18
C PRO A 209 -6.43 2.37 14.95
N SER A 210 -7.07 1.20 15.07
CA SER A 210 -7.39 0.38 13.90
C SER A 210 -8.51 1.01 13.08
N LEU A 211 -8.46 0.80 11.77
CA LEU A 211 -9.48 1.27 10.85
C LEU A 211 -10.54 0.18 10.61
N ASP A 212 -11.78 0.60 10.38
CA ASP A 212 -12.83 -0.30 9.93
C ASP A 212 -12.51 -0.87 8.52
N MET A 213 -12.08 -2.13 8.48
CA MET A 213 -11.71 -2.85 7.25
C MET A 213 -12.86 -2.95 6.24
N SER A 214 -14.13 -2.84 6.68
CA SER A 214 -15.27 -2.81 5.77
C SER A 214 -15.36 -1.51 4.96
N THR A 215 -14.59 -0.49 5.34
CA THR A 215 -14.59 0.82 4.67
C THR A 215 -13.43 1.00 3.69
N ILE A 216 -12.34 0.22 3.86
CA ILE A 216 -11.11 0.33 3.07
C ILE A 216 -11.16 -0.58 1.86
N MET A 217 -10.91 0.01 0.69
CA MET A 217 -10.64 -0.76 -0.52
C MET A 217 -9.15 -1.09 -0.60
N VAL A 218 -8.84 -2.35 -0.92
CA VAL A 218 -7.49 -2.86 -1.11
C VAL A 218 -7.39 -3.42 -2.53
N PRO A 219 -6.57 -2.84 -3.42
CA PRO A 219 -6.29 -3.42 -4.71
C PRO A 219 -5.55 -4.75 -4.55
N ILE A 220 -6.12 -5.80 -5.13
CA ILE A 220 -5.54 -7.14 -5.11
C ILE A 220 -5.45 -7.72 -6.53
N ASN A 221 -4.39 -8.47 -6.82
CA ASN A 221 -4.28 -9.21 -8.07
C ASN A 221 -5.12 -10.48 -8.00
N THR A 222 -6.31 -10.46 -8.62
CA THR A 222 -7.26 -11.58 -8.54
C THR A 222 -7.02 -12.66 -9.58
N ARG A 223 -6.32 -12.34 -10.68
CA ARG A 223 -6.15 -13.26 -11.81
C ARG A 223 -5.04 -14.28 -11.59
N SER A 224 -3.88 -13.81 -11.14
CA SER A 224 -2.69 -14.65 -10.96
C SER A 224 -2.28 -14.80 -9.50
N GLY A 225 -2.90 -14.05 -8.60
CA GLY A 225 -2.53 -14.03 -7.19
C GLY A 225 -1.09 -13.53 -6.97
N CYS A 226 -0.39 -14.17 -6.04
CA CYS A 226 1.01 -13.89 -5.77
C CYS A 226 1.91 -15.10 -6.07
N TYR A 227 3.19 -14.81 -6.23
CA TYR A 227 4.20 -15.83 -6.47
C TYR A 227 4.32 -16.80 -5.29
N ASN A 228 4.33 -18.10 -5.59
CA ASN A 228 4.51 -19.16 -4.61
C ASN A 228 5.98 -19.60 -4.57
N SER A 229 6.68 -19.29 -3.48
CA SER A 229 8.06 -19.71 -3.26
C SER A 229 8.11 -21.00 -2.44
N ARG A 230 7.76 -22.14 -3.07
CA ARG A 230 7.77 -23.47 -2.41
C ARG A 230 6.94 -23.52 -1.12
N GLY A 231 5.75 -22.93 -1.14
CA GLY A 231 4.85 -22.82 0.00
C GLY A 231 4.98 -21.53 0.80
N ARG A 232 5.89 -20.62 0.41
CA ARG A 232 6.21 -19.40 1.16
C ARG A 232 5.92 -18.11 0.37
N VAL A 233 5.75 -17.01 1.10
CA VAL A 233 5.49 -15.68 0.54
C VAL A 233 6.77 -14.84 0.52
N ASN A 234 7.08 -14.25 -0.65
CA ASN A 234 8.20 -13.33 -0.80
C ASN A 234 7.74 -11.88 -0.55
N ARG A 235 7.96 -11.41 0.68
CA ARG A 235 7.59 -10.06 1.12
C ARG A 235 8.44 -9.01 0.40
N CYS A 236 7.81 -7.91 -0.02
CA CYS A 236 8.50 -6.82 -0.72
C CYS A 236 9.60 -6.17 0.14
N TYR A 237 9.47 -6.22 1.47
CA TYR A 237 10.46 -5.69 2.39
C TYR A 237 11.81 -6.44 2.31
N HIS A 238 11.78 -7.77 2.16
CA HIS A 238 12.99 -8.60 2.12
C HIS A 238 13.60 -8.71 0.74
N TYR A 239 12.76 -8.70 -0.29
CA TYR A 239 13.19 -8.92 -1.66
C TYR A 239 12.81 -7.71 -2.51
N PRO A 240 13.76 -6.81 -2.80
CA PRO A 240 13.57 -5.77 -3.79
C PRO A 240 13.17 -6.37 -5.14
N GLN A 241 12.49 -5.57 -5.96
CA GLN A 241 11.93 -5.99 -7.24
C GLN A 241 12.92 -6.76 -8.13
N THR A 242 14.10 -6.18 -8.36
CA THR A 242 15.13 -6.76 -9.24
C THR A 242 15.61 -8.11 -8.71
N GLU A 243 15.86 -8.21 -7.41
CA GLU A 243 16.27 -9.45 -6.77
C GLU A 243 15.18 -10.51 -6.83
N PHE A 244 13.93 -10.12 -6.58
CA PHE A 244 12.79 -11.01 -6.74
C PHE A 244 12.72 -11.56 -8.17
N HIS A 245 12.79 -10.69 -9.19
CA HIS A 245 12.68 -11.09 -10.59
C HIS A 245 13.80 -12.04 -11.04
N GLU A 246 15.05 -11.71 -10.72
CA GLU A 246 16.22 -12.45 -11.20
C GLU A 246 16.42 -13.78 -10.45
N LYS A 247 16.29 -13.75 -9.12
CA LYS A 247 16.69 -14.88 -8.27
C LYS A 247 15.53 -15.76 -7.86
N MET A 248 14.35 -15.18 -7.62
CA MET A 248 13.23 -15.88 -7.00
C MET A 248 12.16 -16.27 -8.00
N PHE A 249 11.76 -15.37 -8.89
CA PHE A 249 10.63 -15.55 -9.79
C PHE A 249 10.88 -16.70 -10.77
N ARG A 250 9.89 -17.60 -10.87
CA ARG A 250 9.85 -18.71 -11.84
C ARG A 250 8.42 -18.85 -12.33
N ARG A 251 8.22 -18.67 -13.63
CA ARG A 251 6.88 -18.71 -14.24
C ARG A 251 6.16 -20.03 -13.93
N GLY A 252 4.88 -19.94 -13.56
CA GLY A 252 4.03 -21.10 -13.30
C GLY A 252 3.97 -21.54 -11.83
N SER A 253 4.61 -20.82 -10.91
CA SER A 253 4.51 -21.06 -9.47
C SER A 253 3.75 -19.93 -8.80
N SER A 254 2.42 -20.08 -8.69
CA SER A 254 1.55 -19.12 -8.01
C SER A 254 0.66 -19.80 -6.98
N PHE A 255 0.29 -19.03 -5.96
CA PHE A 255 -0.79 -19.42 -5.09
C PHE A 255 -2.13 -19.11 -5.75
N LYS A 256 -3.12 -19.99 -5.53
CA LYS A 256 -4.50 -19.63 -5.89
C LYS A 256 -4.98 -18.56 -4.93
N TRP A 257 -5.71 -17.58 -5.43
CA TRP A 257 -6.12 -16.42 -4.65
C TRP A 257 -6.89 -16.78 -3.36
N ASN A 258 -7.79 -17.76 -3.43
CA ASN A 258 -8.55 -18.26 -2.28
C ASN A 258 -7.72 -19.00 -1.21
N GLN A 259 -6.41 -19.16 -1.41
CA GLN A 259 -5.51 -19.78 -0.45
C GLN A 259 -4.71 -18.73 0.35
N ILE A 260 -4.67 -17.48 -0.12
CA ILE A 260 -3.71 -16.47 0.36
C ILE A 260 -4.35 -15.22 0.97
N LEU A 261 -5.64 -14.97 0.72
CA LEU A 261 -6.35 -13.85 1.34
C LEU A 261 -7.87 -14.05 1.31
N ASP A 262 -8.52 -13.82 2.45
CA ASP A 262 -9.97 -13.75 2.57
C ASP A 262 -10.47 -12.30 2.44
N TYR A 263 -11.55 -12.11 1.68
CA TYR A 263 -12.13 -10.80 1.37
C TYR A 263 -13.65 -10.88 1.21
N LEU A 264 -14.31 -9.74 1.42
CA LEU A 264 -15.76 -9.55 1.37
C LEU A 264 -16.22 -9.07 -0.02
#